data_AF-K2EQA7-F1
#
_entry.id   AF-K2EQA7-F1
#
_cell.length_a   1.000
_cell.length_b   1.000
_cell.length_c   1.000
_cell.angle_alpha   90.00
_cell.angle_beta   90.00
_cell.angle_gamma   90.00
#
_symmetry.space_group_name_H-M   'P 1'
#
loop_
_entity.id
_entity.type
_entity.pdbx_description
1 polymer ?
#
loop_
_entity_poly.entity_id
_entity_poly.type
_entity_poly.pdbx_seq_one_letter_code
_entity_poly.pdbx_strand_id
1 'polypeptide(L)' 'MPKIAVISVGKNSWGHPREEILEMLAKYNVRVFRTDKMGDIELVSDGKKYWLKHNILIK' A
#
# COMPACT_ATOMS: atom_id res chain seq x y z
N MET A 1 -13.03 3.63 10.45
CA MET A 1 -11.93 2.69 10.16
C MET A 1 -11.39 2.99 8.76
N PRO A 2 -10.06 3.09 8.54
CA PRO A 2 -9.52 3.30 7.20
C PRO A 2 -9.82 2.10 6.29
N LYS A 3 -10.04 2.37 4.99
CA LYS A 3 -10.27 1.31 3.99
C LYS A 3 -8.97 0.78 3.39
N ILE A 4 -7.93 1.61 3.38
CA ILE A 4 -6.63 1.33 2.76
C ILE A 4 -5.49 1.87 3.63
N ALA A 5 -4.30 1.29 3.46
CA ALA A 5 -3.05 1.78 4.00
C ALA A 5 -1.97 1.71 2.92
N VAL A 6 -1.17 2.77 2.78
CA VAL A 6 0.00 2.80 1.89
C VAL A 6 1.25 2.80 2.77
N ILE A 7 2.13 1.83 2.54
CA ILE A 7 3.40 1.69 3.26
C ILE A 7 4.51 2.05 2.27
N SER A 8 5.11 3.22 2.47
CA SER A 8 6.32 3.63 1.76
C SER A 8 7.52 2.95 2.40
N VAL A 9 8.05 1.95 1.71
CA VAL A 9 9.18 1.15 2.16
C VAL A 9 9.98 0.67 0.95
N GLY A 10 11.28 0.49 1.16
CA GLY A 10 12.20 -0.11 0.20
C GLY A 10 12.98 -1.25 0.85
N LYS A 11 13.99 -1.75 0.12
CA LYS A 11 14.94 -2.72 0.66
C LYS A 11 15.58 -2.14 1.92
N ASN A 12 15.44 -2.84 3.04
CA ASN A 12 15.86 -2.37 4.35
C ASN A 12 16.27 -3.58 5.23
N SER A 13 17.23 -3.40 6.14
CA SER A 13 17.74 -4.46 7.01
C SER A 13 17.07 -4.51 8.39
N TRP A 14 16.11 -3.61 8.66
CA TRP A 14 15.47 -3.43 9.97
C TRP A 14 14.18 -4.23 10.13
N GLY A 15 13.81 -5.03 9.12
CA GLY A 15 12.60 -5.85 9.16
C GLY A 15 11.31 -5.04 9.01
N HIS A 16 11.36 -3.91 8.29
CA HIS A 16 10.17 -3.13 8.00
C HIS A 16 9.45 -3.59 6.72
N PRO A 17 8.10 -3.50 6.68
CA PRO A 17 7.20 -3.29 7.82
C PRO A 17 7.16 -4.51 8.74
N ARG A 18 7.04 -4.30 10.05
CA ARG A 18 6.94 -5.38 11.04
C ARG A 18 5.65 -6.18 10.83
N GLU A 19 5.70 -7.47 11.10
CA GLU A 19 4.58 -8.39 10.94
C GLU A 19 3.36 -7.97 11.76
N GLU A 20 3.55 -7.55 13.02
CA GLU A 20 2.49 -7.04 13.89
C GLU A 20 1.66 -5.93 13.24
N ILE A 21 2.29 -5.02 12.48
CA ILE A 21 1.59 -3.95 11.77
C ILE A 21 0.76 -4.51 10.61
N LEU A 22 1.28 -5.51 9.90
CA LEU A 22 0.55 -6.16 8.81
C LEU A 22 -0.63 -6.97 9.34
N GLU A 23 -0.47 -7.67 10.46
CA GLU A 23 -1.52 -8.42 11.14
C GLU A 23 -2.62 -7.51 11.68
N MET A 24 -2.24 -6.40 12.32
CA MET A 24 -3.19 -5.40 12.79
C MET A 24 -4.02 -4.84 11.62
N LEU A 25 -3.39 -4.46 10.51
CA LEU A 25 -4.09 -3.95 9.33
C LEU A 25 -5.01 -5.01 8.72
N ALA A 26 -4.56 -6.26 8.65
CA ALA A 26 -5.36 -7.39 8.18
C ALA A 26 -6.58 -7.65 9.08
N LYS A 27 -6.42 -7.60 10.40
CA LYS A 27 -7.50 -7.75 11.39
C LYS A 27 -8.61 -6.73 11.20
N TYR A 28 -8.27 -5.50 10.79
CA TYR A 28 -9.25 -4.45 10.50
C TYR A 28 -9.71 -4.43 9.03
N ASN A 29 -9.38 -5.46 8.26
CA ASN A 29 -9.74 -5.60 6.85
C ASN A 29 -9.26 -4.41 6.00
N VAL A 30 -8.11 -3.83 6.36
CA VAL A 30 -7.49 -2.71 5.65
C VAL A 30 -6.67 -3.25 4.50
N ARG A 31 -6.94 -2.78 3.27
CA ARG A 31 -6.15 -3.16 2.10
C ARG A 31 -4.79 -2.44 2.13
N VAL A 32 -3.70 -3.20 2.10
CA VAL A 32 -2.33 -2.66 2.18
C VAL A 32 -1.69 -2.59 0.79
N PHE A 33 -1.13 -1.42 0.46
CA PHE A 33 -0.27 -1.20 -0.71
C PHE A 33 1.15 -0.86 -0.27
N ARG A 34 2.15 -1.34 -1.00
CA ARG A 34 3.56 -1.34 -0.58
C ARG A 34 4.48 -0.97 -1.74
N THR A 35 5.27 0.08 -1.58
CA THR A 35 6.15 0.58 -2.67
C THR A 35 7.28 -0.39 -3.00
N ASP A 36 7.75 -1.19 -2.04
CA ASP A 36 8.76 -2.24 -2.29
C ASP A 36 8.22 -3.41 -3.13
N LYS A 37 6.89 -3.60 -3.17
CA LYS A 37 6.23 -4.65 -3.95
C LYS A 37 5.68 -4.14 -5.28
N MET A 38 5.23 -2.89 -5.32
CA MET A 38 4.47 -2.34 -6.44
C MET A 38 5.21 -1.22 -7.19
N GLY A 39 6.37 -0.79 -6.69
CA GLY A 39 7.03 0.42 -7.17
C GLY A 39 6.22 1.66 -6.80
N ASP A 40 6.03 2.55 -7.77
CA ASP A 40 5.23 3.75 -7.59
C ASP A 40 3.74 3.41 -7.41
N ILE A 41 3.11 4.08 -6.45
CA ILE A 41 1.69 3.92 -6.13
C ILE A 41 0.98 5.24 -6.37
N GLU A 42 0.10 5.29 -7.38
CA GLU A 42 -0.77 6.43 -7.66
C GLU A 42 -2.21 6.08 -7.24
N LEU A 43 -2.71 6.78 -6.22
CA LEU A 43 -4.09 6.67 -5.75
C LEU A 43 -4.86 7.91 -6.17
N VAL A 44 -5.86 7.73 -7.02
CA VAL A 44 -6.73 8.81 -7.51
C VAL A 44 -8.07 8.71 -6.79
N SER A 45 -8.66 9.83 -6.41
CA SER A 45 -9.96 9.89 -5.73
C SER A 45 -10.78 11.04 -6.27
N ASP A 46 -12.10 10.84 -6.37
CA ASP A 46 -13.08 11.88 -6.70
C ASP A 46 -13.79 12.43 -5.44
N GLY A 47 -13.30 12.06 -4.25
CA GLY A 47 -13.92 12.37 -2.96
C GLY A 47 -15.04 11.41 -2.52
N LYS A 48 -15.50 10.50 -3.38
CA LYS A 48 -16.50 9.45 -3.09
C LYS A 48 -15.94 8.04 -3.25
N LYS A 49 -15.12 7.84 -4.28
CA LYS A 49 -14.48 6.59 -4.67
C LYS A 49 -12.98 6.85 -4.89
N TYR A 50 -12.21 5.77 -4.88
CA TYR A 50 -10.80 5.81 -5.20
C TYR A 50 -10.45 4.71 -6.21
N TRP A 51 -9.39 4.93 -6.97
CA TRP A 51 -8.82 4.00 -7.93
C TRP A 51 -7.32 3.92 -7.71
N LEU A 52 -6.80 2.69 -7.82
CA LEU A 52 -5.37 2.50 -7.95
C LEU A 52 -5.04 2.59 -9.44
N LYS A 53 -4.16 3.51 -9.80
CA LYS A 53 -3.69 3.62 -11.18
C LYS A 53 -2.38 2.84 -11.27
N HIS A 54 -2.32 1.92 -12.23
CA HIS A 54 -1.11 1.16 -12.51
C HIS A 54 -0.52 1.73 -13.81
N ASN A 55 0.62 2.40 -13.72
CA ASN A 55 1.36 2.77 -14.92
C ASN A 55 2.03 1.50 -15.44
N ILE A 56 1.39 0.83 -16.40
CA ILE A 56 2.09 -0.15 -17.23
C ILE A 56 3.07 0.66 -18.07
N LEU A 57 4.31 0.77 -17.59
CA LEU A 57 5.42 1.11 -18.47
C LEU A 57 5.56 -0.06 -19.44
N ILE A 58 4.92 0.05 -20.61
CA ILE A 58 5.30 -0.74 -21.77
C ILE A 58 6.71 -0.27 -22.12
N LYS A 59 7.71 -1.01 -21.63
CA LYS A 59 9.08 -0.94 -22.16
C LYS A 59 9.18 -1.90 -23.34
#